data_AF-A0A327ZIE2-F1
#
_entry.id   AF-A0A327ZIE2-F1
#
_cell.length_a   1.000
_cell.length_b   1.000
_cell.length_c   1.000
_cell.angle_alpha   90.00
_cell.angle_beta   90.00
_cell.angle_gamma   90.00
#
_symmetry.space_group_name_H-M   'P 1'
#
loop_
_entity.id
_entity.type
_entity.pdbx_description
1 polymer ?
#
loop_
_entity_poly.entity_id
_entity_poly.type
_entity_poly.pdbx_seq_one_letter_code
_entity_poly.pdbx_strand_id
1 'polypeptide(L)'
;MSHWALYNSRQSTRPIRELCRQAMALTGPGAGRTAVDLGCGAGRETAALLAAGWRVVAHDSEPGTQLRISRTVGGTHERLRVRVCGFEDLSELPPADLIYAGYSLPHQSST
;
A
#
# COMPACT_ATOMS: atom_id res chain seq x y z
N MET A 1 19.85 -0.42 -9.59
CA MET A 1 18.71 -0.52 -8.66
C MET A 1 18.31 0.89 -8.26
N SER A 2 17.01 1.21 -8.24
CA SER A 2 16.54 2.53 -7.81
C SER A 2 16.79 2.73 -6.31
N HIS A 3 16.86 3.99 -5.86
CA HIS A 3 16.96 4.36 -4.44
C HIS A 3 15.81 3.72 -3.62
N TRP A 4 14.61 3.66 -4.20
CA TRP A 4 13.42 3.09 -3.59
C TRP A 4 13.47 1.56 -3.46
N ALA A 5 14.07 0.85 -4.42
CA ALA A 5 14.28 -0.60 -4.29
C ALA A 5 15.19 -0.94 -3.09
N LEU A 6 16.26 -0.16 -2.88
CA LEU A 6 17.16 -0.32 -1.74
C LEU A 6 16.46 0.02 -0.42
N TYR A 7 15.71 1.13 -0.38
CA TYR A 7 14.90 1.51 0.78
C TYR A 7 13.92 0.39 1.16
N ASN A 8 13.15 -0.13 0.21
CA ASN A 8 12.15 -1.17 0.44
C ASN A 8 12.75 -2.50 0.92
N SER A 9 13.92 -2.89 0.41
CA SER A 9 14.59 -4.14 0.81
C SER A 9 14.94 -4.20 2.30
N ARG A 10 15.37 -3.07 2.86
CA ARG A 10 15.80 -2.93 4.27
C ARG A 10 14.63 -2.85 5.26
N GLN A 11 13.43 -2.60 4.75
CA GLN A 11 12.23 -2.31 5.55
C GLN A 11 11.28 -3.51 5.63
N SER A 12 11.70 -4.70 5.16
CA SER A 12 10.84 -5.89 5.08
C SER A 12 10.39 -6.45 6.44
N THR A 13 11.08 -6.13 7.54
CA THR A 13 10.78 -6.62 8.90
C THR A 13 10.20 -5.55 9.84
N ARG A 14 9.96 -4.33 9.35
CA ARG A 14 9.46 -3.23 10.19
C ARG A 14 8.01 -3.45 10.63
N PRO A 15 7.60 -2.96 11.82
CA PRO A 15 6.20 -2.82 12.15
C PRO A 15 5.50 -1.81 11.22
N ILE A 16 4.18 -1.90 11.11
CA ILE A 16 3.41 -0.87 10.39
C ILE A 16 3.64 0.50 11.01
N ARG A 17 3.63 1.55 10.18
CA ARG A 17 3.82 2.93 10.65
C ARG A 17 2.71 3.35 11.61
N GLU A 18 3.05 4.25 12.54
CA GLU A 18 2.11 4.88 13.48
C GLU A 18 0.86 5.41 12.77
N LEU A 19 1.05 6.15 11.68
CA LEU A 19 -0.05 6.70 10.88
C LEU A 19 -1.04 5.63 10.40
N CYS A 20 -0.54 4.47 9.97
CA CYS A 20 -1.40 3.37 9.53
C CYS A 20 -2.22 2.83 10.71
N ARG A 21 -1.57 2.66 11.87
CA ARG A 21 -2.23 2.19 13.09
C ARG A 21 -3.34 3.14 13.54
N GLN A 22 -3.08 4.44 13.51
CA GLN A 22 -4.08 5.47 13.86
C GLN A 22 -5.24 5.50 12.87
N ALA A 23 -4.96 5.43 11.56
CA ALA A 23 -6.01 5.36 10.53
C ALA A 23 -6.91 4.14 10.73
N MET A 24 -6.33 2.96 11.01
CA MET A 24 -7.09 1.73 11.28
C MET A 24 -7.92 1.84 12.57
N ALA A 25 -7.40 2.51 13.61
CA ALA A 25 -8.15 2.73 14.85
C ALA A 25 -9.36 3.66 14.65
N LEU A 26 -9.22 4.70 13.82
CA LEU A 26 -10.31 5.65 13.52
C LEU A 26 -11.37 5.03 12.60
N THR A 27 -10.95 4.24 11.63
CA THR A 27 -11.86 3.66 10.62
C THR A 27 -12.50 2.35 11.06
N GLY A 28 -11.89 1.62 11.99
CA GLY A 28 -12.35 0.30 12.41
C GLY A 28 -12.06 -0.81 11.39
N PRO A 29 -12.59 -2.03 11.61
CA PRO A 29 -12.32 -3.19 10.74
C PRO A 29 -12.93 -3.02 9.35
N GLY A 30 -12.26 -3.51 8.31
CA GLY A 30 -12.70 -3.30 6.92
C GLY A 30 -14.10 -3.86 6.66
N ALA A 31 -14.46 -5.03 7.20
CA ALA A 31 -15.78 -5.63 7.01
C ALA A 31 -16.24 -5.66 5.53
N GLY A 32 -15.29 -5.84 4.59
CA GLY A 32 -15.55 -5.82 3.15
C GLY A 32 -15.42 -4.46 2.46
N ARG A 33 -15.20 -3.37 3.21
CA ARG A 33 -14.86 -2.02 2.73
C ARG A 33 -13.52 -1.99 1.98
N THR A 34 -13.34 -0.93 1.19
CA THR A 34 -12.18 -0.77 0.31
C THR A 34 -11.21 0.25 0.88
N ALA A 35 -9.94 -0.14 0.95
CA ALA A 35 -8.82 0.74 1.23
C ALA A 35 -7.93 0.87 -0.02
N VAL A 36 -7.43 2.07 -0.28
CA VAL A 36 -6.37 2.34 -1.25
C VAL A 36 -5.07 2.60 -0.49
N ASP A 37 -4.01 1.88 -0.83
CA ASP A 37 -2.66 2.07 -0.26
C ASP A 37 -1.75 2.68 -1.33
N LEU A 38 -1.48 3.98 -1.23
CA LEU A 38 -0.72 4.78 -2.20
C LEU A 38 0.76 4.85 -1.84
N GLY A 39 1.63 4.39 -2.75
CA GLY A 39 3.06 4.22 -2.50
C GLY A 39 3.32 3.08 -1.50
N CYS A 40 2.64 1.96 -1.72
CA CYS A 40 2.60 0.82 -0.80
C CYS A 40 3.95 0.09 -0.60
N GLY A 41 4.93 0.31 -1.50
CA GLY A 41 6.29 -0.19 -1.40
C GLY A 41 6.42 -1.71 -1.24
N ALA A 42 6.78 -2.16 -0.04
CA ALA A 42 6.90 -3.59 0.28
C ALA A 42 5.57 -4.25 0.74
N GLY A 43 4.50 -3.47 0.92
CA GLY A 43 3.16 -3.97 1.27
C GLY A 43 2.94 -4.28 2.74
N ARG A 44 3.70 -3.68 3.67
CA ARG A 44 3.52 -3.92 5.12
C ARG A 44 2.17 -3.40 5.60
N GLU A 45 1.86 -2.16 5.26
CA GLU A 45 0.56 -1.55 5.56
C GLU A 45 -0.59 -2.24 4.81
N THR A 46 -0.40 -2.53 3.51
CA THR A 46 -1.31 -3.40 2.73
C THR A 46 -1.64 -4.71 3.48
N ALA A 47 -0.65 -5.42 4.01
CA ALA A 47 -0.88 -6.68 4.73
C ALA A 47 -1.69 -6.50 6.01
N ALA A 48 -1.42 -5.43 6.78
CA ALA A 48 -2.19 -5.13 7.98
C ALA A 48 -3.64 -4.78 7.68
N LEU A 49 -3.90 -4.02 6.61
CA LEU A 49 -5.25 -3.72 6.14
C LEU A 49 -5.99 -5.00 5.71
N LEU A 50 -5.35 -5.88 4.93
CA LEU A 50 -5.94 -7.17 4.55
C LEU A 50 -6.28 -8.03 5.78
N ALA A 51 -5.39 -8.10 6.76
CA ALA A 51 -5.60 -8.82 8.02
C ALA A 51 -6.76 -8.24 8.83
N ALA A 52 -6.98 -6.93 8.78
CA ALA A 52 -8.11 -6.25 9.41
C ALA A 52 -9.42 -6.32 8.59
N GLY A 53 -9.51 -7.18 7.56
CA GLY A 53 -10.75 -7.44 6.83
C GLY A 53 -11.03 -6.50 5.65
N TRP A 54 -10.06 -5.67 5.25
CA TRP A 54 -10.21 -4.76 4.12
C TRP A 54 -10.05 -5.48 2.77
N ARG A 55 -10.68 -4.93 1.73
CA ARG A 55 -10.25 -5.08 0.34
C ARG A 55 -9.25 -3.99 0.03
N VAL A 56 -8.10 -4.33 -0.54
CA VAL A 56 -7.00 -3.38 -0.73
C VAL A 56 -6.64 -3.25 -2.21
N VAL A 57 -6.59 -2.01 -2.68
CA VAL A 57 -5.98 -1.65 -3.95
C VAL A 57 -4.66 -0.93 -3.66
N ALA A 58 -3.55 -1.62 -3.89
CA ALA A 58 -2.21 -1.14 -3.56
C ALA A 58 -1.54 -0.57 -4.82
N HIS A 59 -1.08 0.69 -4.75
CA HIS A 59 -0.42 1.39 -5.84
C HIS A 59 1.03 1.70 -5.48
N ASP A 60 1.94 1.52 -6.43
CA ASP A 60 3.34 1.94 -6.32
C ASP A 60 3.97 2.00 -7.70
N SER A 61 4.92 2.92 -7.93
CA SER A 61 5.54 3.11 -9.25
C SER A 61 6.59 2.06 -9.58
N GLU A 62 7.10 1.32 -8.59
CA GLU A 62 8.22 0.43 -8.79
C GLU A 62 7.78 -0.91 -9.44
N PRO A 63 8.40 -1.34 -10.55
CA PRO A 63 8.04 -2.59 -11.26
C PRO A 63 8.04 -3.86 -10.39
N GLY A 64 8.84 -3.87 -9.33
CA GLY A 64 8.96 -5.02 -8.41
C GLY A 64 7.86 -5.10 -7.33
N THR A 65 6.91 -4.17 -7.29
CA THR A 65 5.92 -4.05 -6.21
C THR A 65 5.05 -5.30 -6.08
N GLN A 66 4.52 -5.85 -7.18
CA GLN A 66 3.72 -7.07 -7.15
C GLN A 66 4.43 -8.21 -6.41
N LEU A 67 5.69 -8.49 -6.77
CA LEU A 67 6.48 -9.57 -6.16
C LEU A 67 6.76 -9.30 -4.69
N ARG A 68 7.09 -8.06 -4.31
CA ARG A 68 7.34 -7.69 -2.91
C ARG A 68 6.10 -7.86 -2.04
N ILE A 69 4.95 -7.37 -2.50
CA ILE A 69 3.69 -7.50 -1.74
C ILE A 69 3.32 -8.97 -1.64
N SER A 70 3.40 -9.75 -2.72
CA SER A 70 3.10 -11.19 -2.68
C SER A 70 3.96 -11.92 -1.65
N ARG A 71 5.26 -11.61 -1.54
CA ARG A 71 6.12 -12.17 -0.47
C ARG A 71 5.65 -11.75 0.92
N THR A 72 5.25 -10.49 1.07
CA THR A 72 4.77 -9.94 2.34
C THR A 72 3.46 -10.56 2.81
N VAL A 73 2.50 -10.78 1.91
CA VAL A 73 1.18 -11.35 2.24
C VAL A 73 1.16 -12.88 2.20
N GLY A 74 2.28 -13.53 1.86
CA GLY A 74 2.37 -14.99 1.79
C GLY A 74 1.80 -15.63 0.52
N GLY A 75 1.70 -14.88 -0.58
CA GLY A 75 1.27 -15.38 -1.89
C GLY A 75 0.27 -14.45 -2.59
N THR A 76 -0.76 -15.04 -3.19
CA THR A 76 -1.91 -14.33 -3.77
C THR A 76 -3.00 -14.15 -2.73
N HIS A 77 -3.71 -13.03 -2.78
CA HIS A 77 -4.81 -12.76 -1.85
C HIS A 77 -6.03 -12.25 -2.63
N GLU A 78 -7.21 -12.86 -2.44
CA GLU A 78 -8.42 -12.57 -3.24
C GLU A 78 -8.87 -11.11 -3.14
N ARG A 79 -8.71 -10.53 -1.93
CA ARG A 79 -9.06 -9.15 -1.58
C ARG A 79 -7.97 -8.13 -1.92
N LEU A 80 -6.90 -8.54 -2.59
CA LEU A 80 -5.80 -7.67 -3.00
C LEU A 80 -5.81 -7.45 -4.52
N ARG A 81 -5.64 -6.19 -4.92
CA ARG A 81 -5.25 -5.80 -6.28
C ARG A 81 -4.02 -4.92 -6.16
N VAL A 82 -3.01 -5.17 -6.98
CA VAL A 82 -1.80 -4.33 -7.04
C VAL A 82 -1.78 -3.66 -8.41
N ARG A 83 -1.49 -2.38 -8.43
CA ARG A 83 -1.34 -1.56 -9.63
C ARG A 83 0.05 -0.93 -9.60
N VAL A 84 0.84 -1.24 -10.62
CA VAL A 84 2.17 -0.65 -10.78
C VAL A 84 2.03 0.59 -11.66
N CYS A 85 2.02 1.77 -11.07
CA CYS A 85 1.89 3.04 -11.79
C CYS A 85 2.48 4.19 -10.97
N GLY A 86 2.97 5.22 -11.67
CA GLY A 86 3.31 6.50 -11.08
C GLY A 86 2.09 7.22 -10.52
N PHE A 87 2.32 8.27 -9.73
CA PHE A 87 1.23 9.14 -9.28
C PHE A 87 0.76 10.07 -10.41
N GLU A 88 1.66 10.43 -11.31
CA GLU A 88 1.39 11.18 -12.54
C GLU A 88 0.40 10.45 -13.47
N ASP A 89 0.40 9.11 -13.44
CA ASP A 89 -0.49 8.26 -14.22
C ASP A 89 -1.77 7.88 -13.47
N LEU A 90 -1.91 8.32 -12.22
CA LEU A 90 -3.04 7.98 -11.35
C LEU A 90 -4.22 8.93 -11.64
N SER A 91 -4.97 8.64 -12.71
CA SER A 91 -6.11 9.45 -13.12
C SER A 91 -7.38 9.24 -12.29
N GLU A 92 -7.58 8.03 -11.77
CA GLU A 92 -8.76 7.68 -10.97
C GLU A 92 -8.44 6.69 -9.84
N LEU A 93 -9.14 6.85 -8.73
CA LEU A 93 -9.19 5.89 -7.64
C LEU A 93 -10.56 5.22 -7.58
N PRO A 94 -10.62 3.92 -7.24
CA PRO A 94 -11.91 3.29 -6.98
C PRO A 94 -12.57 3.94 -5.76
N PRO A 95 -13.90 3.80 -5.59
CA PRO A 95 -14.56 4.15 -4.34
C PRO A 95 -13.84 3.50 -3.15
N ALA A 96 -13.45 4.32 -2.18
CA ALA A 96 -12.63 3.91 -1.05
C ALA A 96 -13.17 4.53 0.24
N ASP A 97 -13.25 3.71 1.28
CA ASP A 97 -13.60 4.14 2.63
C ASP A 97 -12.35 4.57 3.42
N LEU A 98 -11.16 4.23 2.91
CA LEU A 98 -9.86 4.66 3.42
C LEU A 98 -8.87 4.87 2.27
N ILE A 99 -8.26 6.04 2.19
CA ILE A 99 -7.06 6.26 1.37
C ILE A 99 -5.88 6.47 2.32
N TYR A 100 -4.90 5.57 2.24
CA TYR A 100 -3.69 5.62 3.03
C TYR A 100 -2.49 5.99 2.14
N ALA A 101 -1.73 7.00 2.54
CA ALA A 101 -0.56 7.50 1.82
C ALA A 101 0.59 7.81 2.80
N GLY A 102 1.25 6.75 3.29
CA GLY A 102 2.30 6.87 4.30
C GLY A 102 3.67 7.19 3.70
N TYR A 103 4.08 8.47 3.73
CA TYR A 103 5.36 8.96 3.16
C TYR A 103 5.48 8.74 1.64
N SER A 104 4.39 8.85 0.89
CA SER A 104 4.40 8.69 -0.56
C SER A 104 4.20 10.00 -1.33
N LEU A 105 3.36 10.90 -0.82
CA LEU A 105 3.04 12.18 -1.48
C LEU A 105 4.18 13.23 -1.45
N PRO A 106 4.94 13.43 -0.35
CA PRO A 106 6.00 14.45 -0.31
C PRO A 106 7.19 14.19 -1.25
N HIS A 107 7.23 13.00 -1.86
CA HIS A 107 8.29 12.58 -2.77
C HIS A 107 7.84 12.57 -4.24
N GLN A 108 6.64 13.09 -4.53
CA GLN A 108 6.14 13.24 -5.89
C GLN A 108 6.61 14.59 -6.45
N SER A 109 6.97 14.57 -7.74
CA SER A 109 7.24 15.80 -8.47
C SER A 109 5.93 16.56 -8.67
N SER A 110 5.89 17.83 -8.29
CA SER A 110 4.84 18.73 -8.74
C SER A 110 5.12 19.06 -10.20
N THR A 111 4.43 18.40 -11.12
CA THR A 111 4.30 18.89 -12.50
C THR A 111 3.37 20.08 -12.56
#